data_AF-A0A9P0DFX5-F1
#
_entry.id   AF-A0A9P0DFX5-F1
#
_cell.length_a   1.000
_cell.length_b   1.000
_cell.length_c   1.000
_cell.angle_alpha   90.00
_cell.angle_beta   90.00
_cell.angle_gamma   90.00
#
_symmetry.space_group_name_H-M   'P 1'
#
loop_
_entity.id
_entity.type
_entity.pdbx_description
1 polymer ?
#
loop_
_entity_poly.entity_id
_entity_poly.type
_entity_poly.pdbx_seq_one_letter_code
_entity_poly.pdbx_strand_id
1 'polypeptide(L)'
;MTSIRLAVGGHQIEVQINNTKTICFDNINSDTFDAEHLEIRAALLQLHDQIKSRQVSINAAGCFKVNLQLLGTIYSTVTTLSVYAIEFLLFYSN
;
A
#
# COMPACT_ATOMS: atom_id res chain seq x y z
N MET A 1 -3.94 -14.20 -15.20
CA MET A 1 -5.20 -13.65 -14.62
C MET A 1 -5.21 -13.63 -13.08
N THR A 2 -4.49 -14.53 -12.40
CA THR A 2 -4.35 -14.58 -10.92
C THR A 2 -3.52 -13.43 -10.32
N SER A 3 -2.42 -13.02 -10.96
CA SER A 3 -1.53 -11.95 -10.45
C SER A 3 -2.21 -10.58 -10.38
N ILE A 4 -3.08 -10.28 -11.35
CA ILE A 4 -3.90 -9.05 -11.37
C ILE A 4 -4.88 -9.06 -10.19
N ARG A 5 -5.54 -10.19 -9.92
CA ARG A 5 -6.48 -10.32 -8.79
C ARG A 5 -5.78 -10.15 -7.44
N LEU A 6 -4.57 -10.68 -7.30
CA LEU A 6 -3.76 -10.48 -6.09
C LEU A 6 -3.34 -9.01 -5.91
N ALA A 7 -2.88 -8.35 -6.97
CA ALA A 7 -2.51 -6.93 -6.91
C ALA A 7 -3.73 -6.03 -6.61
N VAL A 8 -4.87 -6.29 -7.24
CA VAL A 8 -6.14 -5.57 -7.00
C VAL A 8 -6.64 -5.82 -5.58
N GLY A 9 -6.66 -7.07 -5.11
CA GLY A 9 -7.07 -7.39 -3.75
C GLY A 9 -6.14 -6.77 -2.70
N GLY A 10 -4.83 -6.82 -2.94
CA GLY A 10 -3.82 -6.17 -2.11
C GLY A 10 -4.05 -4.65 -2.00
N HIS A 11 -4.28 -4.01 -3.14
CA HIS A 11 -4.57 -2.59 -3.21
C HIS A 11 -5.90 -2.21 -2.52
N GLN A 12 -6.96 -3.00 -2.72
CA GLN A 12 -8.26 -2.76 -2.09
C GLN A 12 -8.18 -2.83 -0.56
N ILE A 13 -7.41 -3.77 -0.01
CA ILE A 13 -7.22 -3.87 1.44
C ILE A 13 -6.41 -2.67 1.96
N GLU A 14 -5.36 -2.23 1.24
CA GLU A 14 -4.60 -1.03 1.61
C GLU A 14 -5.49 0.23 1.63
N VAL A 15 -6.35 0.38 0.62
CA VAL A 15 -7.34 1.48 0.56
C VAL A 15 -8.35 1.40 1.70
N GLN A 16 -8.92 0.22 1.98
CA GLN A 16 -9.88 0.04 3.06
C GLN A 16 -9.26 0.37 4.42
N ILE A 17 -8.03 -0.08 4.68
CA ILE A 17 -7.33 0.22 5.94
C ILE A 17 -7.09 1.73 6.10
N ASN A 18 -6.69 2.41 5.03
CA ASN A 18 -6.51 3.86 5.07
C ASN A 18 -7.85 4.59 5.29
N ASN A 19 -8.94 4.14 4.66
CA ASN A 19 -10.27 4.71 4.87
C ASN A 19 -10.77 4.48 6.29
N THR A 20 -10.61 3.27 6.85
CA THR A 20 -10.96 2.97 8.25
C THR A 20 -10.17 3.84 9.21
N LYS A 21 -8.87 4.02 8.96
CA LYS A 21 -8.04 4.98 9.71
C LYS A 21 -8.68 6.36 9.67
N THR A 22 -8.93 6.93 8.49
CA THR A 22 -9.53 8.26 8.33
C THR A 22 -10.87 8.39 9.06
N ILE A 23 -11.81 7.44 8.88
CA ILE A 23 -13.14 7.48 9.51
C ILE A 23 -13.03 7.39 11.04
N CYS A 24 -12.24 6.47 11.58
CA CYS A 24 -12.02 6.39 13.02
C CYS A 24 -11.42 7.68 13.58
N PHE A 25 -10.55 8.35 12.83
CA PHE A 25 -9.92 9.60 13.24
C PHE A 25 -10.85 10.82 13.11
N ASP A 26 -11.70 10.86 12.09
CA ASP A 26 -12.70 11.91 11.93
C ASP A 26 -13.70 11.87 13.10
N ASN A 27 -14.08 10.67 13.55
CA ASN A 27 -14.93 10.50 14.73
C ASN A 27 -14.25 10.96 16.03
N ILE A 28 -12.94 10.70 16.20
CA ILE A 28 -12.17 11.17 17.36
C ILE A 28 -12.04 12.71 17.33
N ASN A 29 -12.02 13.35 16.17
CA ASN A 29 -11.92 14.80 16.08
C ASN A 29 -13.28 15.51 16.13
N SER A 30 -14.39 14.82 15.82
CA SER A 30 -15.73 15.40 15.83
C SER A 30 -16.39 15.42 17.22
N ASP A 31 -15.99 14.52 18.12
CA ASP A 31 -16.52 14.52 19.48
C ASP A 31 -15.96 15.70 20.26
N THR A 32 -16.85 16.57 20.74
CA THR A 32 -16.51 17.61 21.72
C THR A 32 -16.21 16.94 23.05
N PHE A 33 -14.93 16.74 23.34
CA PHE A 33 -14.48 16.21 24.62
C PHE A 33 -14.70 17.25 25.73
N ASP A 34 -15.46 16.89 26.74
CA ASP A 34 -15.55 17.66 28.00
C ASP A 34 -14.19 17.69 28.71
N ALA A 35 -14.01 18.67 29.61
CA ALA A 35 -12.75 18.90 30.32
C ALA A 35 -12.22 17.67 31.08
N GLU A 36 -13.10 16.76 31.52
CA GLU A 36 -12.72 15.49 32.17
C GLU A 36 -12.09 14.46 31.23
N HIS A 37 -12.33 14.57 29.92
CA HIS A 37 -11.86 13.60 28.93
C HIS A 37 -10.65 14.11 28.12
N LEU A 38 -10.04 15.21 28.57
CA LEU A 38 -8.92 15.86 27.88
C LEU A 38 -7.65 14.99 27.89
N GLU A 39 -7.44 14.19 28.95
CA GLU A 39 -6.38 13.17 29.01
C GLU A 39 -6.63 12.02 28.02
N ILE A 40 -7.89 11.59 27.88
CA ILE A 40 -8.28 10.53 26.93
C ILE A 40 -8.03 11.02 25.49
N ARG A 41 -8.33 12.30 25.21
CA ARG A 41 -8.02 12.92 23.92
C ARG A 41 -6.51 12.94 23.64
N ALA A 42 -5.69 13.28 24.63
CA ALA A 42 -4.22 13.28 24.47
C ALA A 42 -3.68 11.86 24.19
N ALA A 43 -4.19 10.85 24.90
CA ALA A 43 -3.83 9.45 24.66
C ALA A 43 -4.25 8.97 23.27
N LEU A 44 -5.45 9.35 22.80
CA LEU A 44 -5.94 9.04 21.46
C LEU A 44 -5.09 9.70 20.36
N LEU A 45 -4.67 10.95 20.56
CA LEU A 45 -3.77 11.65 19.62
C LEU A 45 -2.38 11.02 19.56
N GLN A 46 -1.84 10.58 20.71
CA GLN A 46 -0.56 9.88 20.75
C GLN A 46 -0.64 8.51 20.07
N LEU A 47 -1.75 7.78 20.29
CA LEU A 47 -2.03 6.53 19.59
C LEU A 47 -2.20 6.76 18.09
N HIS A 48 -2.83 7.86 17.68
CA HIS A 48 -2.93 8.28 16.28
C HIS A 48 -1.55 8.44 15.65
N ASP A 49 -0.61 9.15 16.28
CA ASP A 49 0.73 9.34 15.71
C ASP A 49 1.49 8.01 15.56
N GLN A 50 1.28 7.07 16.49
CA GLN A 50 1.83 5.72 16.40
C GLN A 50 1.19 4.88 15.29
N ILE A 51 -0.11 5.03 15.03
CA ILE A 51 -0.81 4.26 13.99
C ILE A 51 -0.61 4.89 12.60
N LYS A 52 -0.53 6.22 12.51
CA LYS A 52 -0.26 6.96 11.27
C LYS A 52 1.15 6.68 10.75
N SER A 53 2.14 6.61 11.64
CA SER A 53 3.52 6.25 11.27
C SER A 53 3.66 4.80 10.80
N ARG A 54 2.73 3.91 11.16
CA ARG A 54 2.69 2.52 10.66
C ARG A 54 2.02 2.45 9.29
N GLN A 55 2.84 2.38 8.24
CA GLN A 55 2.37 2.05 6.90
C GLN A 55 1.92 0.59 6.87
N VAL A 56 0.60 0.36 6.87
CA VAL A 56 0.05 -0.99 6.75
C VAL A 56 0.05 -1.34 5.27
N SER A 57 0.79 -2.38 4.91
CA SER A 57 0.90 -2.85 3.54
C SER A 57 0.84 -4.37 3.52
N ILE A 58 0.22 -4.93 2.49
CA ILE A 58 0.21 -6.37 2.30
C ILE A 58 1.55 -6.77 1.71
N ASN A 59 2.33 -7.50 2.50
CA ASN A 59 3.61 -8.03 2.06
C ASN A 59 3.48 -9.50 1.69
N ALA A 60 4.03 -9.89 0.54
CA ALA A 60 4.23 -11.29 0.21
C ALA A 60 5.46 -11.80 0.95
N ALA A 61 5.26 -12.58 2.02
CA ALA A 61 6.31 -13.20 2.84
C ALA A 61 7.41 -12.22 3.33
N GLY A 62 7.09 -10.93 3.47
CA GLY A 62 8.04 -9.89 3.87
C GLY A 62 8.99 -9.39 2.76
N CYS A 63 8.94 -9.96 1.56
CA CYS A 63 9.85 -9.60 0.47
C CYS A 63 9.45 -8.31 -0.26
N PHE A 64 8.16 -8.18 -0.59
CA PHE A 64 7.65 -7.05 -1.37
C PHE A 64 6.18 -6.77 -1.09
N LYS A 65 5.78 -5.51 -1.28
CA LYS A 65 4.40 -5.05 -1.18
C LYS A 65 3.60 -5.51 -2.39
N VAL A 66 2.47 -6.16 -2.16
CA VAL A 66 1.56 -6.64 -3.20
C VAL A 66 0.59 -5.51 -3.56
N ASN A 67 0.93 -4.74 -4.57
CA ASN A 67 0.10 -3.66 -5.09
C ASN A 67 0.21 -3.54 -6.62
N LEU A 68 -0.55 -2.62 -7.21
CA LEU A 68 -0.55 -2.38 -8.66
C LEU A 68 0.79 -1.84 -9.17
N GLN A 69 1.58 -1.19 -8.33
CA GLN A 69 2.91 -0.70 -8.69
C GLN A 69 3.86 -1.86 -8.97
N LEU A 70 3.86 -2.90 -8.12
CA LEU A 70 4.61 -4.13 -8.35
C LEU A 70 4.21 -4.78 -9.69
N LEU A 71 2.92 -4.81 -10.01
CA LEU A 71 2.44 -5.35 -11.28
C LEU A 71 3.03 -4.57 -12.45
N GLY A 72 3.01 -3.23 -12.39
CA GLY A 72 3.62 -2.35 -13.39
C GLY A 72 5.12 -2.60 -13.55
N THR A 73 5.85 -2.78 -12.44
CA THR A 73 7.28 -3.12 -12.47
C THR A 73 7.53 -4.45 -13.17
N ILE A 74 6.76 -5.50 -12.84
CA ILE A 74 6.90 -6.82 -13.49
C ILE A 74 6.68 -6.71 -14.99
N TYR A 75 5.62 -6.02 -15.43
CA TYR A 75 5.36 -5.81 -16.85
C TYR A 75 6.50 -5.08 -17.54
N SER A 76 6.97 -3.97 -16.95
CA SER A 76 8.09 -3.20 -17.50
C SER A 76 9.35 -4.06 -17.63
N THR A 77 9.71 -4.83 -16.60
CA THR A 77 10.91 -5.70 -16.63
C THR A 77 10.80 -6.76 -17.71
N VAL A 78 9.64 -7.41 -17.87
CA VAL A 78 9.42 -8.41 -18.92
C VAL A 78 9.54 -7.78 -20.31
N THR A 79 8.97 -6.60 -20.52
CA THR A 79 9.10 -5.87 -21.78
C THR A 79 10.56 -5.53 -22.08
N THR A 80 11.29 -4.96 -21.11
CA THR A 80 12.71 -4.62 -21.29
C THR A 80 13.56 -5.84 -21.63
N LEU A 81 13.37 -6.96 -20.92
CA LEU A 81 14.10 -8.20 -21.21
C LEU A 81 13.76 -8.76 -22.59
N SER A 82 12.48 -8.69 -22.99
CA SER A 82 12.04 -9.14 -24.32
C SER A 82 12.69 -8.33 -25.43
N VAL A 83 12.74 -6.99 -25.28
CA VAL A 83 13.41 -6.10 -26.25
C VAL A 83 14.89 -6.46 -26.36
N TYR A 84 15.58 -6.60 -25.22
CA TYR A 84 17.00 -6.92 -25.20
C TYR A 84 17.29 -8.29 -25.84
N ALA A 85 16.43 -9.28 -25.61
CA ALA A 85 16.56 -10.60 -26.23
C ALA A 85 16.37 -10.54 -27.75
N ILE A 86 15.42 -9.75 -28.24
CA ILE A 86 15.20 -9.55 -29.68
C ILE A 86 16.40 -8.85 -30.31
N GLU A 87 16.89 -7.77 -29.68
CA GLU A 87 18.10 -7.06 -30.15
C GLU A 87 19.31 -7.99 -30.21
N PHE A 88 19.52 -8.80 -29.16
CA PHE A 88 20.59 -9.79 -29.13
C PHE A 88 20.48 -10.80 -30.28
N LEU A 89 19.27 -11.34 -30.50
CA LEU A 89 19.04 -12.31 -31.57
C LEU A 89 19.30 -11.69 -32.95
N LEU A 90 18.82 -10.47 -33.21
CA LEU A 90 19.04 -9.77 -34.48
C LEU A 90 20.53 -9.45 -34.72
N PHE A 91 21.27 -9.11 -33.67
CA PHE A 91 22.68 -8.75 -33.78
C PHE A 91 23.58 -9.97 -34.02
N TYR A 92 23.22 -11.14 -33.49
CA TYR A 92 23.97 -12.39 -33.64
C TYR A 92 23.44 -13.33 -34.74
N SER A 93 22.29 -13.03 -35.33
CA SER A 93 21.75 -13.77 -36.49
C SER A 93 22.24 -13.25 -37.84
N ASN A 94 23.07 -12.20 -37.85
CA ASN A 94 23.82 -11.67 -38.99
C ASN A 94 25.29 -12.08 -38.87
#